data_AF-A0A3B9RYE2-F1
#
_entry.id   AF-A0A3B9RYE2-F1
#
_cell.length_a   1.000
_cell.length_b   1.000
_cell.length_c   1.000
_cell.angle_alpha   90.00
_cell.angle_beta   90.00
_cell.angle_gamma   90.00
#
_symmetry.space_group_name_H-M   'P 1'
#
loop_
_entity.id
_entity.type
_entity.pdbx_description
1 polymer ?
#
loop_
_entity_poly.entity_id
_entity_poly.type
_entity_poly.pdbx_seq_one_letter_code
_entity_poly.pdbx_strand_id
1 'polypeptide(L)'
;MSNPPAKVINLADRRAKKEDDARNAPISGWITWLFCPKCHSLEYSEIEMPNGRVHKKCGTLVEEEEVEIDVRTEYTISLRNTKILEELFKQSKIPTLLKPLAKKGFGMLENLQAAEVEYRKRLENIVNGPVNPYPDEWDEKVLDMELKTLDPLGLILTEARQPNLHFPDVES
;
A
#
# COMPACT_ATOMS: atom_id res chain seq x y z
N MET A 1 -48.09 -10.38 26.79
CA MET A 1 -46.63 -10.21 26.61
C MET A 1 -46.20 -11.20 25.55
N SER A 2 -45.98 -10.75 24.32
CA SER A 2 -45.53 -11.59 23.20
C SER A 2 -44.01 -11.62 23.20
N ASN A 3 -43.42 -12.79 23.52
CA ASN A 3 -41.99 -13.00 23.33
C ASN A 3 -41.64 -12.83 21.85
N PRO A 4 -40.59 -12.07 21.49
CA PRO A 4 -40.13 -12.05 20.11
C PRO A 4 -39.68 -13.47 19.74
N PRO A 5 -40.01 -13.96 18.52
CA PRO A 5 -39.61 -15.28 18.09
C PRO A 5 -38.08 -15.37 18.12
N ALA A 6 -37.55 -16.38 18.80
CA ALA A 6 -36.12 -16.64 18.82
C ALA A 6 -35.64 -16.77 17.36
N LYS A 7 -34.78 -15.85 16.91
CA LYS A 7 -34.14 -15.94 15.59
C LYS A 7 -33.46 -17.31 15.52
N VAL A 8 -33.96 -18.21 14.67
CA VAL A 8 -33.31 -19.47 14.37
C VAL A 8 -32.07 -19.11 13.56
N ILE A 9 -30.92 -19.04 14.23
CA ILE A 9 -29.66 -18.73 13.56
C ILE A 9 -29.19 -20.02 12.90
N ASN A 10 -29.30 -20.09 11.57
CA ASN A 10 -28.86 -21.23 10.79
C ASN A 10 -27.35 -21.45 11.00
N LEU A 11 -26.97 -22.69 11.29
CA LEU A 11 -25.58 -23.08 11.49
C LEU A 11 -24.73 -22.86 10.23
N ALA A 12 -25.33 -23.01 9.04
CA ALA A 12 -24.69 -22.73 7.76
C ALA A 12 -24.35 -21.23 7.63
N ASP A 13 -25.30 -20.35 7.93
CA ASP A 13 -25.10 -18.90 7.86
C ASP A 13 -24.03 -18.43 8.85
N ARG A 14 -23.96 -19.04 10.04
CA ARG A 14 -22.89 -18.79 11.02
C ARG A 14 -21.52 -19.22 10.53
N ARG A 15 -21.42 -20.37 9.86
CA ARG A 15 -20.14 -20.84 9.28
C ARG A 15 -19.71 -19.94 8.13
N ALA A 16 -20.63 -19.62 7.23
CA ALA A 16 -20.38 -18.71 6.11
C ALA A 16 -19.91 -17.34 6.61
N LYS A 17 -20.56 -16.78 7.64
CA LYS A 17 -20.13 -15.53 8.27
C LYS A 17 -18.74 -15.64 8.89
N LYS A 18 -18.45 -16.71 9.63
CA LYS A 18 -17.13 -16.89 10.26
C LYS A 18 -16.01 -17.06 9.23
N GLU A 19 -16.27 -17.77 8.14
CA GLU A 19 -15.34 -17.92 7.03
C GLU A 19 -15.14 -16.58 6.32
N ASP A 20 -16.20 -15.79 6.14
CA ASP A 20 -16.11 -14.45 5.57
C ASP A 20 -15.33 -13.48 6.46
N ASP A 21 -15.63 -13.45 7.75
CA ASP A 21 -14.90 -12.66 8.75
C ASP A 21 -13.41 -13.05 8.77
N ALA A 22 -13.09 -14.35 8.65
CA ALA A 22 -11.70 -14.81 8.56
C ALA A 22 -11.01 -14.42 7.23
N ARG A 23 -11.75 -14.44 6.11
CA ARG A 23 -11.26 -13.96 4.80
C ARG A 23 -11.08 -12.45 4.74
N ASN A 24 -11.73 -11.71 5.63
CA ASN A 24 -11.70 -10.25 5.71
C ASN A 24 -10.95 -9.74 6.96
N ALA A 25 -10.26 -10.61 7.71
CA ALA A 25 -9.51 -10.20 8.88
C ALA A 25 -8.21 -9.47 8.48
N PRO A 26 -7.88 -8.31 9.07
CA PRO A 26 -6.64 -7.58 8.77
C PRO A 26 -5.41 -8.44 9.10
N ILE A 27 -4.31 -8.18 8.41
CA ILE A 27 -3.03 -8.84 8.67
C ILE A 27 -2.06 -7.78 9.19
N SER A 28 -1.78 -7.79 10.49
CA SER A 28 -0.82 -6.85 11.08
C SER A 28 0.58 -7.04 10.50
N GLY A 29 1.23 -5.92 10.21
CA GLY A 29 2.62 -5.83 9.83
C GLY A 29 3.16 -4.43 10.11
N TRP A 30 4.41 -4.20 9.76
CA TRP A 30 5.04 -2.89 9.94
C TRP A 30 5.87 -2.52 8.72
N ILE A 31 6.03 -1.22 8.51
CA ILE A 31 7.06 -0.66 7.66
C ILE A 31 7.85 0.36 8.47
N THR A 32 9.14 0.47 8.19
CA THR A 32 10.01 1.45 8.82
C THR A 32 10.42 2.48 7.78
N TRP A 33 9.99 3.72 7.95
CA TRP A 33 10.51 4.85 7.19
C TRP A 33 11.90 5.22 7.66
N LEU A 34 12.79 5.49 6.72
CA LEU A 34 14.20 5.80 6.90
C LEU A 34 14.47 7.17 6.30
N PHE A 35 14.74 8.16 7.14
CA PHE A 35 15.10 9.51 6.72
C PHE A 35 16.58 9.78 6.96
N CYS A 36 17.28 10.32 5.96
CA CYS A 36 18.65 10.79 6.15
C CYS A 36 18.70 12.33 6.23
N PRO A 37 19.01 12.94 7.39
CA PRO A 37 19.00 14.40 7.55
C PRO A 37 20.08 15.11 6.74
N LYS A 38 21.15 14.40 6.34
CA LYS A 38 22.23 14.98 5.55
C LYS A 38 21.96 14.96 4.04
N CYS A 39 21.25 13.94 3.56
CA CYS A 39 20.95 13.78 2.14
C CYS A 39 19.51 14.14 1.77
N HIS A 40 18.66 14.38 2.77
CA HIS A 40 17.22 14.55 2.64
C HIS A 40 16.58 13.43 1.81
N SER A 41 17.04 12.20 2.02
CA SER A 41 16.50 11.01 1.34
C SER A 41 15.51 10.29 2.25
N LEU A 42 14.38 9.86 1.66
CA LEU A 42 13.33 9.09 2.31
C LEU A 42 13.22 7.72 1.62
N GLU A 43 13.37 6.66 2.39
CA GLU A 43 13.22 5.28 1.95
C GLU A 43 12.37 4.52 2.96
N TYR A 44 11.79 3.39 2.59
CA TYR A 44 11.10 2.50 3.53
C TYR A 44 11.73 1.12 3.52
N SER A 45 11.70 0.42 4.66
CA SER A 45 12.20 -0.95 4.83
C SER A 45 11.26 -1.77 5.71
N GLU A 46 11.16 -3.07 5.42
CA GLU A 46 10.39 -4.06 6.18
C GLU A 46 11.22 -4.75 7.28
N ILE A 47 12.52 -4.46 7.37
CA ILE A 47 13.45 -5.13 8.28
C ILE A 47 13.69 -4.23 9.49
N GLU A 48 13.47 -4.74 10.69
CA GLU A 48 13.88 -4.05 11.91
C GLU A 48 15.40 -4.16 12.08
N MET A 49 16.08 -3.05 12.39
CA MET A 49 17.51 -3.07 12.72
C MET A 49 17.74 -2.47 14.11
N PRO A 50 18.08 -3.30 15.13
CA PRO A 50 18.10 -2.87 16.53
C PRO A 50 19.18 -1.84 16.88
N ASN A 51 20.15 -1.60 16.00
CA ASN A 51 21.25 -0.64 16.21
C ASN A 51 21.15 0.58 15.30
N GLY A 52 20.00 0.78 14.63
CA GLY A 52 19.81 1.79 13.61
C GLY A 52 20.62 1.52 12.33
N ARG A 53 20.33 2.29 11.30
CA ARG A 53 21.00 2.20 9.99
C ARG A 53 21.85 3.42 9.72
N VAL A 54 22.92 3.21 8.94
CA VAL A 54 23.74 4.30 8.41
C VAL A 54 23.46 4.44 6.93
N HIS A 55 23.21 5.66 6.47
CA HIS A 55 23.00 5.93 5.06
C HIS A 55 24.31 5.69 4.30
N LYS A 56 24.33 4.65 3.46
CA LYS A 56 25.54 4.15 2.77
C LYS A 56 26.33 5.22 2.03
N LYS A 57 25.64 6.23 1.47
CA LYS A 57 26.28 7.29 0.69
C LYS A 57 27.03 8.31 1.54
N CYS A 58 26.51 8.66 2.71
CA CYS A 58 27.01 9.79 3.50
C CYS A 58 27.49 9.43 4.91
N GLY A 59 27.30 8.18 5.32
CA GLY A 59 27.71 7.64 6.62
C GLY A 59 26.93 8.19 7.81
N THR A 60 25.88 8.98 7.58
CA THR A 60 25.06 9.57 8.65
C THR A 60 24.05 8.54 9.14
N LEU A 61 23.81 8.53 10.45
CA LEU A 61 22.75 7.73 11.05
C LEU A 61 21.40 8.17 10.47
N VAL A 62 20.58 7.23 10.04
CA VAL A 62 19.22 7.54 9.56
C VAL A 62 18.27 7.62 10.76
N GLU A 63 17.29 8.49 10.63
CA GLU A 63 16.14 8.55 11.51
C GLU A 63 15.14 7.49 11.04
N GLU A 64 14.61 6.71 11.98
CA GLU A 64 13.74 5.58 11.69
C GLU A 64 12.39 5.79 12.38
N GLU A 65 11.29 5.63 11.63
CA GLU A 65 9.94 5.64 12.18
C GLU A 65 9.20 4.37 11.75
N GLU A 66 8.75 3.59 12.72
CA GLU A 66 7.96 2.39 12.48
C GLU A 66 6.48 2.74 12.40
N VAL A 67 5.82 2.20 11.38
CA VAL A 67 4.40 2.41 11.09
C VAL A 67 3.73 1.06 11.01
N GLU A 68 2.75 0.83 11.88
CA GLU A 68 1.91 -0.37 11.81
C GLU A 68 0.98 -0.28 10.59
N ILE A 69 0.85 -1.38 9.86
CA ILE A 69 0.02 -1.49 8.67
C ILE A 69 -0.88 -2.72 8.71
N ASP A 70 -2.04 -2.62 8.07
CA ASP A 70 -2.73 -3.80 7.58
C ASP A 70 -2.13 -4.19 6.23
N VAL A 71 -1.29 -5.22 6.24
CA VAL A 71 -0.60 -5.77 5.06
C VAL A 71 -1.60 -6.13 3.96
N ARG A 72 -2.79 -6.63 4.32
CA ARG A 72 -3.81 -6.97 3.32
C ARG A 72 -4.37 -5.71 2.66
N THR A 73 -4.62 -4.66 3.43
CA THR A 73 -5.06 -3.36 2.92
C THR A 73 -4.03 -2.80 1.94
N GLU A 74 -2.77 -2.74 2.35
CA GLU A 74 -1.66 -2.24 1.51
C GLU A 74 -1.52 -3.04 0.21
N TYR A 75 -1.60 -4.36 0.30
CA TYR A 75 -1.51 -5.25 -0.85
C TYR A 75 -2.67 -5.04 -1.83
N THR A 76 -3.88 -4.90 -1.30
CA THR A 76 -5.10 -4.67 -2.09
C THR A 76 -5.03 -3.33 -2.83
N ILE A 77 -4.64 -2.27 -2.14
CA ILE A 77 -4.48 -0.93 -2.73
C ILE A 77 -3.39 -0.95 -3.80
N SER A 78 -2.25 -1.62 -3.54
CA SER A 78 -1.19 -1.77 -4.54
C SER A 78 -1.62 -2.48 -5.82
N LEU A 79 -2.48 -3.51 -5.71
CA LEU A 79 -3.08 -4.18 -6.87
C LEU A 79 -4.01 -3.23 -7.63
N ARG A 80 -4.82 -2.42 -6.94
CA ARG A 80 -5.69 -1.40 -7.57
C ARG A 80 -4.88 -0.36 -8.32
N ASN A 81 -3.82 0.16 -7.70
CA ASN A 81 -2.87 1.08 -8.34
C ASN A 81 -2.26 0.46 -9.61
N THR A 82 -1.92 -0.82 -9.58
CA THR A 82 -1.41 -1.52 -10.77
C THR A 82 -2.42 -1.53 -11.91
N LYS A 83 -3.70 -1.82 -11.61
CA LYS A 83 -4.79 -1.78 -12.61
C LYS A 83 -4.94 -0.37 -13.21
N ILE A 84 -4.91 0.68 -12.36
CA ILE A 84 -4.97 2.09 -12.80
C ILE A 84 -3.80 2.43 -13.72
N LEU A 85 -2.57 2.07 -13.33
CA LEU A 85 -1.38 2.28 -14.14
C LEU A 85 -1.48 1.58 -15.50
N GLU A 86 -1.95 0.33 -15.54
CA GLU A 86 -2.16 -0.41 -16.79
C GLU A 86 -3.18 0.25 -17.71
N GLU A 87 -4.24 0.83 -17.16
CA GLU A 87 -5.23 1.59 -17.92
C GLU A 87 -4.63 2.89 -18.47
N LEU A 88 -3.89 3.64 -17.66
CA LEU A 88 -3.13 4.83 -18.10
C LEU A 88 -2.14 4.48 -19.21
N PHE A 89 -1.47 3.33 -19.13
CA PHE A 89 -0.61 2.80 -20.20
C PHE A 89 -1.37 2.51 -21.50
N LYS A 90 -2.57 1.92 -21.40
CA LYS A 90 -3.40 1.62 -22.58
C LYS A 90 -3.91 2.90 -23.25
N GLN A 91 -4.35 3.89 -22.45
CA GLN A 91 -4.84 5.18 -22.93
C GLN A 91 -3.73 6.05 -23.52
N SER A 92 -2.51 5.96 -23.00
CA SER A 92 -1.34 6.71 -23.48
C SER A 92 -0.71 6.14 -24.76
N LYS A 93 -1.26 5.09 -25.37
CA LYS A 93 -0.92 4.63 -26.74
C LYS A 93 -1.34 5.66 -27.78
N ILE A 94 -0.65 6.80 -27.75
CA ILE A 94 -0.71 7.92 -28.68
C ILE A 94 -0.18 7.45 -30.04
N PRO A 95 -0.77 7.90 -31.18
CA PRO A 95 -0.28 7.58 -32.51
C PRO A 95 1.23 7.83 -32.65
N THR A 96 1.90 6.96 -33.40
CA THR A 96 3.37 6.81 -33.59
C THR A 96 4.17 8.11 -33.84
N LEU A 97 3.50 9.22 -34.16
CA LEU A 97 4.08 10.52 -34.52
C LEU A 97 4.57 11.36 -33.31
N LEU A 98 4.11 11.10 -32.07
CA LEU A 98 4.46 11.90 -30.87
C LEU A 98 5.46 11.22 -29.90
N LYS A 99 6.17 10.19 -30.37
CA LYS A 99 7.09 9.33 -29.59
C LYS A 99 8.13 10.04 -28.69
N PRO A 100 8.74 11.19 -29.02
CA PRO A 100 9.80 11.78 -28.18
C PRO A 100 9.31 12.31 -26.83
N LEU A 101 8.11 12.89 -26.78
CA LEU A 101 7.49 13.42 -25.55
C LEU A 101 6.86 12.30 -24.71
N ALA A 102 6.32 11.28 -25.37
CA ALA A 102 5.70 10.13 -24.69
C ALA A 102 6.72 9.26 -23.93
N LYS A 103 7.98 9.17 -24.40
CA LYS A 103 9.03 8.34 -23.76
C LYS A 103 9.26 8.65 -22.27
N LYS A 104 9.16 9.93 -21.85
CA LYS A 104 9.36 10.30 -20.44
C LYS A 104 8.16 9.88 -19.57
N GLY A 105 6.93 10.07 -20.06
CA GLY A 105 5.73 9.64 -19.35
C GLY A 105 5.63 8.12 -19.23
N PHE A 106 5.97 7.40 -20.30
CA PHE A 106 6.03 5.94 -20.28
C PHE A 106 7.05 5.40 -19.27
N GLY A 107 8.28 5.93 -19.26
CA GLY A 107 9.28 5.50 -18.29
C GLY A 107 8.88 5.78 -16.83
N MET A 108 8.16 6.87 -16.57
CA MET A 108 7.61 7.15 -15.24
C MET A 108 6.54 6.13 -14.83
N LEU A 109 5.59 5.81 -15.70
CA LEU A 109 4.56 4.79 -15.43
C LEU A 109 5.19 3.40 -15.24
N GLU A 110 6.25 3.07 -15.98
CA GLU A 110 6.97 1.79 -15.86
C GLU A 110 7.65 1.70 -14.49
N ASN A 111 8.29 2.79 -14.06
CA ASN A 111 8.91 2.88 -12.73
C ASN A 111 7.87 2.78 -11.61
N LEU A 112 6.71 3.42 -11.75
CA LEU A 112 5.62 3.32 -10.77
C LEU A 112 5.07 1.89 -10.69
N GLN A 113 4.89 1.22 -11.84
CA GLN A 113 4.45 -0.17 -11.87
C GLN A 113 5.48 -1.10 -11.23
N ALA A 114 6.77 -0.89 -11.52
CA ALA A 114 7.85 -1.63 -10.89
C ALA A 114 7.89 -1.41 -9.37
N ALA A 115 7.68 -0.17 -8.91
CA ALA A 115 7.60 0.17 -7.49
C ALA A 115 6.43 -0.53 -6.80
N GLU A 116 5.24 -0.59 -7.41
CA GLU A 116 4.09 -1.33 -6.84
C GLU A 116 4.35 -2.84 -6.79
N VAL A 117 5.03 -3.42 -7.79
CA VAL A 117 5.44 -4.83 -7.78
C VAL A 117 6.45 -5.11 -6.66
N GLU A 118 7.45 -4.24 -6.51
CA GLU A 118 8.44 -4.37 -5.45
C GLU A 118 7.80 -4.22 -4.06
N TYR A 119 6.89 -3.26 -3.90
CA TYR A 119 6.15 -3.05 -2.67
C TYR A 119 5.38 -4.31 -2.24
N ARG A 120 4.64 -4.94 -3.17
CA ARG A 120 3.93 -6.20 -2.88
C ARG A 120 4.85 -7.33 -2.46
N LYS A 121 6.04 -7.45 -3.07
CA LYS A 121 7.03 -8.46 -2.64
C LYS A 121 7.49 -8.23 -1.21
N ARG A 122 7.68 -6.96 -0.81
CA ARG A 122 8.06 -6.62 0.56
C ARG A 122 6.92 -6.93 1.54
N LEU A 123 5.67 -6.69 1.17
CA LEU A 123 4.49 -7.10 1.95
C LEU A 123 4.41 -8.63 2.14
N GLU A 124 4.68 -9.39 1.08
CA GLU A 124 4.78 -10.86 1.14
C GLU A 124 5.91 -11.32 2.07
N ASN A 125 7.03 -10.59 2.13
CA ASN A 125 8.13 -10.87 3.06
C ASN A 125 7.72 -10.65 4.52
N ILE A 126 6.95 -9.59 4.82
CA ILE A 126 6.47 -9.30 6.20
C ILE A 126 5.67 -10.49 6.76
N VAL A 127 4.79 -11.08 5.94
CA VAL A 127 3.94 -12.20 6.35
C VAL A 127 4.59 -13.57 6.11
N ASN A 128 5.82 -13.59 5.58
CA ASN A 128 6.57 -14.79 5.19
C ASN A 128 5.76 -15.73 4.27
N GLY A 129 5.06 -15.16 3.28
CA GLY A 129 4.17 -15.92 2.40
C GLY A 129 3.29 -15.06 1.49
N PRO A 130 2.40 -15.69 0.72
CA PRO A 130 1.48 -14.96 -0.15
C PRO A 130 0.43 -14.18 0.66
N VAL A 131 0.14 -12.96 0.22
CA VAL A 131 -0.95 -12.14 0.78
C VAL A 131 -2.19 -12.30 -0.11
N ASN A 132 -3.28 -12.79 0.47
CA ASN A 132 -4.58 -12.77 -0.21
C ASN A 132 -5.18 -11.37 -0.08
N PRO A 133 -5.46 -10.64 -1.18
CA PRO A 133 -6.10 -9.33 -1.11
C PRO A 133 -7.53 -9.44 -0.61
N TYR A 134 -8.10 -8.29 -0.20
CA TYR A 134 -9.54 -8.20 0.00
C TYR A 134 -10.30 -8.44 -1.31
N PRO A 135 -11.57 -8.88 -1.25
CA PRO A 135 -12.43 -9.04 -2.42
C PRO A 135 -12.54 -7.75 -3.25
N ASP A 136 -12.82 -7.87 -4.55
CA ASP A 136 -12.94 -6.70 -5.44
C ASP A 136 -14.03 -5.71 -4.97
N GLU A 137 -15.07 -6.18 -4.28
CA GLU A 137 -16.16 -5.38 -3.71
C GLU A 137 -15.79 -4.64 -2.41
N TRP A 138 -14.62 -4.92 -1.83
CA TRP A 138 -14.16 -4.25 -0.61
C TRP A 138 -13.85 -2.78 -0.90
N ASP A 139 -14.40 -1.85 -0.12
CA ASP A 139 -14.21 -0.41 -0.32
C ASP A 139 -13.17 0.11 0.68
N GLU A 140 -12.10 0.75 0.21
CA GLU A 140 -11.08 1.35 1.08
C GLU A 140 -11.67 2.44 2.01
N LYS A 141 -12.85 2.98 1.72
CA LYS A 141 -13.55 3.94 2.60
C LYS A 141 -14.06 3.35 3.91
N VAL A 142 -14.06 2.02 4.05
CA VAL A 142 -14.37 1.38 5.34
C VAL A 142 -13.20 1.47 6.31
N LEU A 143 -12.02 1.86 5.83
CA LEU A 143 -10.86 2.11 6.67
C LEU A 143 -11.05 3.43 7.43
N ASP A 144 -10.78 3.39 8.73
CA ASP A 144 -10.71 4.58 9.57
C ASP A 144 -9.30 5.19 9.50
N MET A 145 -8.87 5.59 8.29
CA MET A 145 -7.55 6.18 8.03
C MET A 145 -7.59 7.22 6.90
N GLU A 146 -6.59 8.10 6.86
CA GLU A 146 -6.41 9.10 5.82
C GLU A 146 -5.86 8.49 4.52
N LEU A 147 -6.70 8.49 3.48
CA LEU A 147 -6.32 8.09 2.13
C LEU A 147 -6.04 9.30 1.26
N LYS A 148 -4.91 9.29 0.55
CA LYS A 148 -4.52 10.32 -0.40
C LYS A 148 -4.58 9.79 -1.82
N THR A 149 -5.26 10.52 -2.70
CA THR A 149 -5.22 10.26 -4.14
C THR A 149 -4.16 11.14 -4.79
N LEU A 150 -3.26 10.53 -5.55
CA LEU A 150 -2.23 11.24 -6.31
C LEU A 150 -2.78 11.70 -7.66
N ASP A 151 -3.18 12.97 -7.73
CA ASP A 151 -3.57 13.59 -9.00
C ASP A 151 -2.36 13.90 -9.91
N PRO A 152 -2.48 13.77 -11.23
CA PRO A 152 -3.68 13.35 -11.99
C PRO A 152 -3.76 11.83 -12.21
N LEU A 153 -2.89 11.03 -11.57
CA LEU A 153 -2.76 9.60 -11.85
C LEU A 153 -3.88 8.77 -11.20
N GLY A 154 -4.54 9.29 -10.16
CA GLY A 154 -5.58 8.58 -9.44
C GLY A 154 -5.07 7.44 -8.55
N LEU A 155 -3.76 7.36 -8.31
CA LEU A 155 -3.18 6.34 -7.43
C LEU A 155 -3.56 6.62 -5.98
N ILE A 156 -3.86 5.58 -5.22
CA ILE A 156 -4.25 5.68 -3.82
C ILE A 156 -3.03 5.39 -2.94
N LEU A 157 -2.78 6.24 -1.96
CA LEU A 157 -1.80 6.04 -0.90
C LEU A 157 -2.54 6.01 0.44
N THR A 158 -2.18 5.03 1.27
CA THR A 158 -2.51 4.98 2.70
C THR A 158 -1.64 5.96 3.49
N GLU A 159 -1.94 6.17 4.77
CA GLU A 159 -1.11 6.96 5.68
C GLU A 159 0.35 6.48 5.68
N ALA A 160 0.54 5.17 5.76
CA ALA A 160 1.86 4.54 5.81
C ALA A 160 2.72 4.85 4.58
N ARG A 161 2.09 5.17 3.43
CA ARG A 161 2.81 5.51 2.19
C ARG A 161 2.99 7.01 1.98
N GLN A 162 2.66 7.84 2.97
CA GLN A 162 2.75 9.29 2.92
C GLN A 162 3.87 9.78 3.85
N PRO A 163 5.10 9.99 3.33
CA PRO A 163 6.25 10.31 4.17
C PRO A 163 6.09 11.61 4.95
N ASN A 164 5.29 12.56 4.46
CA ASN A 164 5.01 13.83 5.13
C ASN A 164 4.18 13.66 6.42
N LEU A 165 3.53 12.52 6.64
CA LEU A 165 2.84 12.23 7.91
C LEU A 165 3.81 11.74 8.99
N HIS A 166 4.94 11.17 8.58
CA HIS A 166 5.96 10.60 9.45
C HIS A 166 7.09 11.61 9.70
N PHE A 167 7.51 12.30 8.64
CA PHE A 167 8.52 13.35 8.69
C PHE A 167 7.93 14.68 8.20
N PRO A 168 7.08 15.36 8.99
CA PRO A 168 6.37 16.58 8.56
C PRO A 168 7.29 17.78 8.33
N ASP A 169 8.46 17.79 8.99
CA ASP A 169 9.45 18.85 8.86
C ASP A 169 10.37 18.69 7.62
N VAL A 170 10.19 17.61 6.86
CA VAL A 170 10.94 17.33 5.64
C VAL A 170 10.09 17.73 4.45
N GLU A 171 10.50 18.80 3.73
CA GLU A 171 9.85 19.17 2.46
C GLU A 171 10.02 18.01 1.45
N SER A 172 8.88 17.39 1.11
CA SER A 172 8.77 16.24 0.19
C SER A 172 8.57 16.66 -1.27
#